data_AF-A0A1S8C740-F1
#
_entry.id   AF-A0A1S8C740-F1
#
_cell.length_a   1.000
_cell.length_b   1.000
_cell.length_c   1.000
_cell.angle_alpha   90.00
_cell.angle_beta   90.00
_cell.angle_gamma   90.00
#
_symmetry.space_group_name_H-M   'P 1'
#
loop_
_entity.id
_entity.type
_entity.pdbx_description
1 polymer ?
#
loop_
_entity_poly.entity_id
_entity_poly.type
_entity_poly.pdbx_seq_one_letter_code
_entity_poly.pdbx_strand_id
1 'polypeptide(L)'
;VRRVLLEGGPTLAAAFLTAGLVDEAVVHLAPQLLGAGAGMVGDLGIPTMSAALHLEVVDVTLLGGDVQIRLRPTRHTGRPTTDGPDAGGS
;
A
#
# COMPACT_ATOMS: atom_id res chain seq x y z
N VAL A 1 -2.36 -19.74 -9.14
CA VAL A 1 -1.55 -18.49 -9.17
C VAL A 1 -1.02 -18.23 -7.77
N ARG A 2 0.27 -17.91 -7.59
CA ARG A 2 0.89 -17.69 -6.26
C ARG A 2 1.18 -16.23 -5.93
N ARG A 3 1.29 -15.38 -6.95
CA ARG A 3 1.44 -13.92 -6.85
C ARG A 3 0.78 -13.28 -8.07
N VAL A 4 0.26 -12.08 -7.90
CA VAL A 4 -0.30 -11.25 -8.98
C VAL A 4 0.39 -9.90 -8.90
N LEU A 5 0.73 -9.36 -10.07
CA LEU A 5 1.27 -8.01 -10.19
C LEU A 5 0.15 -7.07 -10.62
N LEU A 6 0.01 -5.96 -9.91
CA LEU A 6 -0.98 -4.93 -10.19
C LEU A 6 -0.27 -3.74 -10.86
N GLU A 7 -0.44 -3.62 -12.18
CA GLU A 7 0.05 -2.48 -12.96
C GLU A 7 -1.13 -1.75 -13.56
N GLY A 8 -1.44 -0.57 -13.04
CA GLY A 8 -2.52 0.25 -13.52
C GLY A 8 -2.47 1.65 -12.94
N GLY A 9 -3.43 2.48 -13.36
CA GLY A 9 -3.51 3.87 -12.94
C GLY A 9 -3.96 4.06 -11.48
N PRO A 10 -4.01 5.32 -11.03
CA PRO A 10 -4.35 5.68 -9.64
C PRO A 10 -5.68 5.10 -9.14
N THR A 11 -6.70 4.95 -10.00
CA THR A 11 -7.98 4.33 -9.62
C THR A 11 -7.83 2.87 -9.20
N LEU A 12 -7.04 2.08 -9.95
CA LEU A 12 -6.83 0.67 -9.65
C LEU A 12 -6.00 0.50 -8.39
N ALA A 13 -4.93 1.29 -8.25
CA ALA A 13 -4.10 1.32 -7.05
C ALA A 13 -4.94 1.64 -5.80
N ALA A 14 -5.78 2.68 -5.85
CA ALA A 14 -6.66 3.05 -4.75
C ALA A 14 -7.64 1.93 -4.38
N ALA A 15 -8.29 1.30 -5.36
CA ALA A 15 -9.24 0.22 -5.10
C ALA A 15 -8.61 -0.96 -4.33
N PHE A 16 -7.39 -1.37 -4.70
CA PHE A 16 -6.71 -2.49 -4.03
C PHE A 16 -6.14 -2.11 -2.66
N LEU A 17 -5.62 -0.89 -2.52
CA LEU A 17 -5.13 -0.38 -1.23
C LEU A 17 -6.29 -0.23 -0.24
N THR A 18 -7.42 0.34 -0.65
CA THR A 18 -8.62 0.47 0.18
C THR A 18 -9.22 -0.89 0.54
N ALA A 19 -9.17 -1.87 -0.37
CA ALA A 19 -9.59 -3.24 -0.09
C ALA A 19 -8.59 -4.03 0.79
N GLY A 20 -7.41 -3.47 1.09
CA GLY A 20 -6.36 -4.13 1.86
C GLY A 20 -5.85 -5.43 1.24
N LEU A 21 -5.85 -5.49 -0.10
CA LEU A 21 -5.41 -6.63 -0.91
C LEU A 21 -3.95 -6.52 -1.36
N VAL A 22 -3.26 -5.46 -0.96
CA VAL A 22 -1.86 -5.21 -1.32
C VAL A 22 -0.98 -5.75 -0.20
N ASP A 23 -0.09 -6.68 -0.53
CA ASP A 23 0.92 -7.16 0.41
C ASP A 23 2.24 -6.40 0.30
N GLU A 24 2.56 -5.90 -0.89
CA GLU A 24 3.80 -5.18 -1.16
C GLU A 24 3.57 -4.16 -2.28
N ALA A 25 4.10 -2.95 -2.12
CA ALA A 25 4.12 -1.92 -3.15
C ALA A 25 5.57 -1.68 -3.59
N VAL A 26 5.79 -1.65 -4.90
CA VAL A 26 7.09 -1.34 -5.51
C VAL A 26 6.96 -0.01 -6.24
N VAL A 27 7.58 1.03 -5.70
CA VAL A 27 7.47 2.40 -6.20
C VAL A 27 8.75 2.78 -6.92
N HIS A 28 8.64 3.23 -8.17
CA HIS A 28 9.75 3.78 -8.95
C HIS A 28 9.62 5.30 -9.00
N LEU A 29 10.68 6.01 -8.61
CA LEU A 29 10.76 7.45 -8.62
C LEU A 29 11.91 7.89 -9.52
N ALA A 30 11.57 8.58 -10.61
CA ALA A 30 12.53 9.23 -11.48
C ALA A 30 12.92 10.62 -10.95
N PRO A 31 14.12 11.14 -11.25
CA PRO A 31 14.56 12.48 -10.87
C PRO A 31 13.95 13.56 -11.79
N GLN A 32 12.62 13.58 -11.91
CA GLN A 32 11.87 14.46 -12.80
C GLN A 32 10.67 15.10 -12.09
N LEU A 33 10.38 16.37 -12.42
CA LEU A 33 9.26 17.12 -11.85
C LEU A 33 8.22 17.42 -12.94
N LEU A 34 7.01 16.88 -12.79
CA LEU A 34 5.94 17.00 -13.79
C LEU A 34 4.85 18.02 -13.42
N GLY A 35 4.95 18.67 -12.26
CA GLY A 35 3.89 19.55 -11.75
C GLY A 35 2.67 18.73 -11.30
N ALA A 36 1.47 19.19 -11.65
CA ALA A 36 0.23 18.58 -11.15
C ALA A 36 0.06 17.10 -11.56
N GLY A 37 0.53 16.73 -12.76
CA GLY A 37 0.60 15.34 -13.22
C GLY A 37 -0.66 14.50 -13.03
N ALA A 38 -0.52 13.19 -13.23
CA ALA A 38 -1.45 12.21 -12.68
C ALA A 38 -0.89 11.71 -11.35
N GLY A 39 -1.75 11.58 -10.33
CA GLY A 39 -1.35 10.97 -9.05
C GLY A 39 -0.98 9.50 -9.21
N MET A 40 -0.11 9.00 -8.33
CA MET A 40 0.25 7.58 -8.25
C MET A 40 -0.91 6.72 -7.70
N VAL A 41 -1.65 7.28 -6.74
CA VAL A 41 -2.79 6.65 -6.08
C VAL A 41 -3.96 7.61 -6.13
N GLY A 42 -5.16 7.09 -6.41
CA GLY A 42 -6.40 7.85 -6.34
C GLY A 42 -6.84 8.13 -4.90
N ASP A 43 -8.08 8.58 -4.75
CA ASP A 43 -8.65 8.82 -3.43
C ASP A 43 -8.75 7.53 -2.60
N LEU A 44 -8.18 7.55 -1.39
CA LEU A 44 -8.24 6.45 -0.42
C LEU A 44 -9.37 6.64 0.61
N GLY A 45 -10.07 7.78 0.60
CA GLY A 45 -11.13 8.08 1.57
C GLY A 45 -10.60 8.29 2.99
N ILE A 46 -9.35 8.69 3.15
CA ILE A 46 -8.70 8.91 4.45
C ILE A 46 -8.75 10.40 4.80
N PRO A 47 -9.60 10.82 5.75
CA PRO A 47 -9.78 12.24 6.06
C PRO A 47 -8.76 12.79 7.07
N THR A 48 -8.05 11.91 7.79
CA THR A 48 -7.16 12.30 8.89
C THR A 48 -5.85 11.53 8.87
N MET A 49 -4.79 12.15 9.42
CA MET A 49 -3.48 11.51 9.58
C MET A 49 -3.52 10.27 10.49
N SER A 50 -4.39 10.25 11.50
CA SER A 50 -4.56 9.08 12.38
C SER A 50 -5.15 7.86 11.69
N ALA A 51 -5.84 8.05 10.56
CA ALA A 51 -6.41 6.99 9.74
C ALA A 51 -5.51 6.63 8.54
N ALA A 52 -4.32 7.22 8.44
CA ALA A 52 -3.40 6.99 7.32
C ALA A 52 -3.02 5.52 7.17
N LEU A 53 -3.01 5.05 5.92
CA LEU A 53 -2.41 3.76 5.57
C LEU A 53 -0.90 3.87 5.77
N HIS A 54 -0.40 3.23 6.82
CA HIS A 54 1.02 3.25 7.12
C HIS A 54 1.75 2.12 6.38
N LEU A 55 2.83 2.49 5.69
CA LEU A 55 3.69 1.60 4.91
C LEU A 55 5.09 1.59 5.52
N GLU A 56 5.64 0.40 5.72
CA GLU A 56 7.03 0.21 6.14
C GLU A 56 7.95 0.11 4.93
N VAL A 57 9.09 0.79 4.98
CA VAL A 57 10.15 0.67 3.97
C VAL A 57 10.90 -0.64 4.21
N VAL A 58 10.86 -1.53 3.21
CA VAL A 58 11.58 -2.80 3.22
C VAL A 58 12.97 -2.65 2.60
N ASP A 59 13.06 -1.91 1.51
CA ASP A 59 14.29 -1.74 0.75
C ASP A 59 14.25 -0.48 -0.12
N VAL A 60 15.43 0.09 -0.40
CA VAL A 60 15.62 1.23 -1.29
C VAL A 60 16.82 0.94 -2.18
N THR A 61 16.61 0.96 -3.50
CA THR A 61 17.65 0.65 -4.48
C THR A 61 17.77 1.75 -5.54
N LEU A 62 19.00 2.14 -5.90
CA LEU A 62 19.26 2.99 -7.05
C LEU A 62 19.24 2.16 -8.34
N LEU A 63 18.46 2.59 -9.34
CA LEU A 63 18.31 1.92 -10.62
C LEU A 63 18.56 2.91 -11.76
N GLY A 64 19.78 2.95 -12.28
CA GLY A 64 20.10 3.69 -13.51
C GLY A 64 19.80 5.21 -13.47
N GLY A 65 19.71 5.82 -12.28
CA GLY A 65 19.33 7.23 -12.09
C GLY A 65 18.02 7.42 -11.33
N ASP A 66 17.19 6.37 -11.27
CA ASP A 66 15.93 6.33 -10.53
C ASP A 66 16.10 5.68 -9.16
N VAL A 67 15.08 5.80 -8.31
CA VAL A 67 14.98 5.13 -7.02
C VAL A 67 13.82 4.14 -7.05
N GLN A 68 14.08 2.87 -6.70
CA GLN A 68 13.03 1.91 -6.37
C GLN A 68 12.90 1.81 -4.85
N ILE A 69 11.67 1.90 -4.36
CA ILE A 69 11.32 1.72 -2.95
C ILE A 69 10.36 0.54 -2.85
N ARG A 70 10.72 -0.47 -2.04
CA ARG A 70 9.82 -1.57 -1.69
C ARG A 70 9.17 -1.30 -0.34
N LEU A 71 7.84 -1.37 -0.31
CA LEU A 71 7.02 -0.95 0.81
C LEU A 71 6.06 -2.08 1.21
N ARG A 72 5.76 -2.22 2.50
CA ARG A 72 4.75 -3.15 3.01
C ARG A 72 3.70 -2.46 3.88
N PRO A 73 2.40 -2.70 3.67
CA PRO A 73 1.37 -2.19 4.57
C PRO A 73 1.50 -2.76 5.98
N THR A 74 1.38 -1.90 6.98
CA THR A 74 1.36 -2.32 8.40
C THR A 74 0.06 -3.01 8.80
N ARG A 75 -1.01 -2.82 8.01
CA ARG A 75 -2.28 -3.52 8.16
C ARG A 75 -2.51 -4.40 6.94
N HIS A 76 -2.31 -5.70 7.11
CA HIS A 76 -2.75 -6.71 6.15
C HIS A 76 -4.14 -7.20 6.57
N THR A 77 -5.21 -6.81 5.89
CA THR A 77 -6.56 -7.38 6.08
C THR A 77 -6.70 -8.68 5.28
N GLY A 78 -5.82 -9.65 5.56
CA GLY A 78 -5.91 -11.01 5.03
C GLY A 78 -5.98 -12.08 6.12
N ARG A 79 -5.79 -11.70 7.39
CA ARG A 79 -5.98 -12.61 8.52
C ARG A 79 -7.39 -12.38 9.07
N PRO A 80 -8.27 -13.39 9.11
CA PRO A 80 -9.45 -13.30 9.95
C PRO A 80 -8.95 -13.08 11.38
N THR A 81 -9.26 -11.93 11.98
CA THR A 81 -9.21 -11.77 13.42
C THR A 81 -10.17 -12.81 13.98
N THR A 82 -9.64 -13.97 14.37
CA THR A 82 -10.36 -14.90 15.23
C THR A 82 -10.21 -14.36 16.65
N ASP A 83 -10.80 -13.20 16.92
CA ASP A 83 -11.17 -12.83 18.27
C ASP A 83 -12.62 -13.25 18.42
N GLY A 84 -12.81 -14.55 18.70
CA GLY A 84 -14.02 -15.01 19.34
C GLY A 84 -14.07 -14.45 20.76
N PRO A 85 -15.26 -14.24 21.33
CA PRO A 85 -15.37 -13.82 22.72
C PRO A 85 -14.80 -14.92 23.60
N ASP A 86 -13.79 -14.61 24.41
CA ASP A 86 -13.33 -15.45 25.50
C ASP A 86 -14.50 -15.69 26.45
N ALA A 87 -15.10 -16.88 26.32
CA ALA A 87 -15.96 -17.46 27.33
C ALA A 87 -15.08 -18.06 28.43
N GLY A 88 -15.25 -17.55 29.66
CA GLY A 88 -14.59 -18.02 30.88
C GLY A 88 -14.14 -16.82 31.71
N GLY A 89 -14.75 -16.48 32.83
CA GLY A 89 -15.03 -17.37 33.95
C GLY A 89 -14.22 -16.88 35.15
N SER A 90 -14.81 -15.96 35.92
CA SER A 90 -14.69 -15.85 37.38
C SER A 90 -15.82 -14.96 37.88
#